data_AF-A0A8J5TSL7-F1
#
_entry.id   AF-A0A8J5TSL7-F1
#
_cell.length_a   1.000
_cell.length_b   1.000
_cell.length_c   1.000
_cell.angle_alpha   90.00
_cell.angle_beta   90.00
_cell.angle_gamma   90.00
#
_symmetry.space_group_name_H-M   'P 1'
#
loop_
_entity.id
_entity.type
_entity.pdbx_description
1 polymer ?
#
loop_
_entity_poly.entity_id
_entity_poly.type
_entity_poly.pdbx_seq_one_letter_code
_entity_poly.pdbx_strand_id
1 'polypeptide(L)'
;MGTSRRPRARRCEKKTLRVFQANVGKIPPVHDCALALADSERYDIVLLQEPWTTTANSRCLTKTHPAYDTYSPVEAWNSNSTRPRVMTYVRRDSKLSADQNRPYQSRDILWLTVNDTIVVNFYRQNDERDALDTLLQWPIPDRCLVAGDFNARHHTGTWQTGPTTNRGHEIASWASENGLGLLNTSDIPTNPHGNTIDLAFSNVPLAEANVEDHLATSSDHFTLSLTLPNVEPAPTQPGKIRVTTDDELKRFVEIVELGSTAIPVAASSPLELDELASTLVSLLQSAAKAAGRPARKGARNAPWWTEECALAAAGYRAIRRLYPLGFNQEVQIAKRDFHRVVRRAKRLYWRNLINSFSDSSSVFKAVRWLRSPGAFQPPPLQVDDVVYETQLDKANALRRATLERRTAEDDIQDPWIEE
;
A
#
# COMPACT_ATOMS: atom_id res chain seq x y z
N MET A 1 -44.91 21.13 21.29
CA MET A 1 -43.43 21.19 21.44
C MET A 1 -42.85 19.87 20.98
N GLY A 2 -42.49 19.77 19.69
CA GLY A 2 -41.83 18.58 19.15
C GLY A 2 -40.33 18.69 19.35
N THR A 3 -39.75 17.81 20.17
CA THR A 3 -38.31 17.78 20.40
C THR A 3 -37.59 17.24 19.16
N SER A 4 -36.89 18.14 18.48
CA SER A 4 -35.92 17.81 17.44
C SER A 4 -34.84 16.89 18.03
N ARG A 5 -34.87 15.60 17.67
CA ARG A 5 -33.76 14.69 17.90
C ARG A 5 -32.61 15.13 16.99
N ARG A 6 -31.65 15.86 17.56
CA ARG A 6 -30.34 16.08 16.92
C ARG A 6 -29.77 14.72 16.47
N PRO A 7 -29.23 14.60 15.25
CA PRO A 7 -28.58 13.36 14.84
C PRO A 7 -27.40 13.12 15.79
N ARG A 8 -27.43 11.97 16.48
CA ARG A 8 -26.26 11.47 17.23
C ARG A 8 -25.10 11.41 16.23
N ALA A 9 -24.07 12.22 16.44
CA ALA A 9 -22.81 12.07 15.73
C ALA A 9 -22.39 10.60 15.88
N ARG A 10 -22.35 9.87 14.76
CA ARG A 10 -21.82 8.51 14.71
C ARG A 10 -20.35 8.64 15.13
N ARG A 11 -20.03 8.29 16.37
CA ARG A 11 -18.65 8.23 16.84
C ARG A 11 -17.95 7.23 15.92
N CYS A 12 -17.02 7.70 15.10
CA CYS A 12 -16.27 6.83 14.21
C CYS A 12 -15.48 5.88 15.12
N GLU A 13 -15.74 4.57 15.03
CA GLU A 13 -15.01 3.61 15.84
C GLU A 13 -13.55 3.64 15.40
N LYS A 14 -12.66 3.91 16.36
CA LYS A 14 -11.21 3.87 16.11
C LYS A 14 -10.82 2.47 15.66
N LYS A 15 -9.92 2.39 14.68
CA LYS A 15 -9.44 1.14 14.12
C LYS A 15 -8.13 0.73 14.80
N THR A 16 -7.87 -0.58 14.86
CA THR A 16 -6.53 -1.11 15.11
C THR A 16 -5.91 -1.46 13.77
N LEU A 17 -4.78 -0.84 13.43
CA LEU A 17 -4.01 -1.22 12.24
C LEU A 17 -3.19 -2.48 12.54
N ARG A 18 -3.26 -3.45 11.64
CA ARG A 18 -2.40 -4.65 11.68
C ARG A 18 -1.29 -4.53 10.64
N VAL A 19 -0.05 -4.64 11.10
CA VAL A 19 1.14 -4.52 10.27
C VAL A 19 1.87 -5.86 10.22
N PHE A 20 2.22 -6.31 9.01
CA PHE A 20 3.01 -7.51 8.75
C PHE A 20 4.43 -7.05 8.40
N GLN A 21 5.44 -7.47 9.14
CA GLN A 21 6.84 -7.16 8.84
C GLN A 21 7.60 -8.44 8.50
N ALA A 22 8.32 -8.45 7.38
CA ALA A 22 9.23 -9.54 7.04
C ALA A 22 10.34 -9.11 6.08
N ASN A 23 11.57 -9.55 6.35
CA ASN A 23 12.63 -9.58 5.36
C ASN A 23 12.43 -10.80 4.44
N VAL A 24 12.36 -10.59 3.12
CA VAL A 24 12.09 -11.64 2.12
C VAL A 24 13.33 -12.07 1.32
N GLY A 25 14.52 -11.57 1.67
CA GLY A 25 15.82 -12.02 1.15
C GLY A 25 15.97 -11.93 -0.36
N LYS A 26 15.23 -11.03 -1.04
CA LYS A 26 15.14 -10.91 -2.50
C LYS A 26 14.61 -12.18 -3.19
N ILE A 27 14.00 -13.12 -2.46
CA ILE A 27 13.54 -14.40 -3.00
C ILE A 27 12.11 -14.26 -3.56
N PRO A 28 11.89 -14.42 -4.88
CA PRO A 28 10.57 -14.21 -5.48
C PRO A 28 9.42 -15.04 -4.88
N PRO A 29 9.56 -16.36 -4.61
CA PRO A 29 8.48 -17.12 -3.98
C PRO A 29 8.23 -16.70 -2.52
N VAL A 30 9.25 -16.30 -1.76
CA VAL A 30 9.08 -15.82 -0.37
C VAL A 30 8.29 -14.51 -0.36
N HIS A 31 8.63 -13.58 -1.26
CA HIS A 31 7.88 -12.34 -1.46
C HIS A 31 6.41 -12.61 -1.85
N ASP A 32 6.16 -13.50 -2.81
CA ASP A 32 4.80 -13.90 -3.19
C ASP A 32 4.02 -14.50 -2.00
N CYS A 33 4.66 -15.35 -1.19
CA CYS A 33 4.05 -15.93 0.00
C CYS A 33 3.75 -14.87 1.05
N ALA A 34 4.67 -13.95 1.34
CA ALA A 34 4.46 -12.88 2.32
C ALA A 34 3.18 -12.10 2.05
N LEU A 35 2.96 -11.67 0.79
CA LEU A 35 1.76 -10.93 0.41
C LEU A 35 0.48 -11.78 0.51
N ALA A 36 0.54 -13.06 0.15
CA ALA A 36 -0.62 -13.95 0.21
C ALA A 36 -0.99 -14.31 1.66
N LEU A 37 -0.01 -14.51 2.53
CA LEU A 37 -0.22 -14.76 3.95
C LEU A 37 -0.77 -13.52 4.66
N ALA A 38 -0.18 -12.36 4.38
CA ALA A 38 -0.70 -11.09 4.86
C ALA A 38 -2.15 -10.87 4.41
N ASP A 39 -2.50 -11.26 3.17
CA ASP A 39 -3.88 -11.14 2.70
C ASP A 39 -4.84 -12.09 3.43
N SER A 40 -4.44 -13.35 3.56
CA SER A 40 -5.22 -14.42 4.20
C SER A 40 -5.58 -14.04 5.64
N GLU A 41 -4.64 -13.44 6.35
CA GLU A 41 -4.80 -13.00 7.74
C GLU A 41 -5.31 -11.56 7.86
N ARG A 42 -5.70 -10.91 6.76
CA ARG A 42 -6.30 -9.57 6.74
C ARG A 42 -5.42 -8.44 7.28
N TYR A 43 -4.10 -8.50 7.10
CA TYR A 43 -3.19 -7.40 7.46
C TYR A 43 -3.46 -6.13 6.63
N ASP A 44 -3.41 -4.97 7.28
CA ASP A 44 -3.65 -3.66 6.68
C ASP A 44 -2.42 -3.13 5.97
N ILE A 45 -1.24 -3.35 6.54
CA ILE A 45 0.05 -2.87 6.02
C ILE A 45 1.04 -4.04 5.98
N VAL A 46 1.85 -4.14 4.93
CA VAL A 46 2.95 -5.11 4.81
C VAL A 46 4.25 -4.35 4.58
N LEU A 47 5.20 -4.47 5.51
CA LEU A 47 6.54 -3.91 5.45
C LEU A 47 7.51 -5.01 5.04
N LEU A 48 7.95 -4.98 3.78
CA LEU A 48 8.91 -5.96 3.28
C LEU A 48 10.30 -5.33 3.13
N GLN A 49 11.29 -5.97 3.73
CA GLN A 49 12.70 -5.69 3.51
C GLN A 49 13.28 -6.68 2.49
N GLU A 50 14.30 -6.24 1.78
CA GLU A 50 14.91 -6.97 0.66
C GLU A 50 13.87 -7.49 -0.36
N PRO A 51 12.99 -6.64 -0.90
CA PRO A 51 11.98 -7.08 -1.85
C PRO A 51 12.63 -7.62 -3.12
N TRP A 52 12.10 -8.72 -3.67
CA TRP A 52 12.46 -9.14 -5.03
C TRP A 52 12.05 -8.06 -6.03
N THR A 53 13.02 -7.56 -6.80
CA THR A 53 12.81 -6.60 -7.88
C THR A 53 13.58 -7.01 -9.12
N THR A 54 13.12 -6.56 -10.28
CA THR A 54 13.83 -6.75 -11.56
C THR A 54 13.57 -5.58 -12.50
N THR A 55 14.32 -5.54 -13.59
CA THR A 55 14.11 -4.64 -14.73
C THR A 55 13.83 -5.47 -15.97
N ALA A 56 12.78 -5.13 -16.71
CA ALA A 56 12.44 -5.79 -17.98
C ALA A 56 11.80 -4.79 -18.94
N ASN A 57 12.29 -4.70 -20.18
CA ASN A 57 11.79 -3.76 -21.19
C ASN A 57 11.69 -2.32 -20.67
N SER A 58 12.76 -1.84 -20.01
CA SER A 58 12.84 -0.53 -19.35
C SER A 58 11.82 -0.29 -18.24
N ARG A 59 11.15 -1.34 -17.74
CA ARG A 59 10.21 -1.26 -16.61
C ARG A 59 10.83 -1.77 -15.34
N CYS A 60 10.56 -1.04 -14.26
CA CYS A 60 10.85 -1.44 -12.88
C CYS A 60 9.73 -2.35 -12.38
N LEU A 61 10.07 -3.58 -11.97
CA LEU A 61 9.10 -4.62 -11.60
C LEU A 61 9.38 -5.19 -10.21
N THR A 62 8.31 -5.56 -9.51
CA THR A 62 8.31 -6.25 -8.22
C THR A 62 7.17 -7.25 -8.14
N LYS A 63 7.02 -7.96 -7.02
CA LYS A 63 5.81 -8.73 -6.73
C LYS A 63 4.69 -7.80 -6.25
N THR A 64 3.49 -8.08 -6.74
CA THR A 64 2.27 -7.33 -6.41
C THR A 64 1.16 -8.30 -6.03
N HIS A 65 0.18 -7.80 -5.30
CA HIS A 65 -0.96 -8.59 -4.86
C HIS A 65 -2.26 -7.78 -5.03
N PRO A 66 -3.36 -8.37 -5.54
CA PRO A 66 -4.59 -7.62 -5.86
C PRO A 66 -5.24 -6.91 -4.66
N ALA A 67 -4.97 -7.41 -3.44
CA ALA A 67 -5.44 -6.82 -2.20
C ALA A 67 -4.72 -5.52 -1.78
N TYR A 68 -3.56 -5.20 -2.37
CA TYR A 68 -2.69 -4.14 -1.87
C TYR A 68 -2.31 -3.11 -2.95
N ASP A 69 -2.20 -1.85 -2.53
CA ASP A 69 -1.47 -0.80 -3.25
C ASP A 69 0.02 -0.90 -2.88
N THR A 70 0.92 -0.76 -3.86
CA THR A 70 2.37 -0.96 -3.68
C THR A 70 3.09 0.38 -3.66
N TYR A 71 3.97 0.60 -2.68
CA TYR A 71 4.76 1.80 -2.52
C TYR A 71 6.24 1.47 -2.57
N SER A 72 7.02 2.29 -3.28
CA SER A 72 8.46 2.14 -3.43
C SER A 72 9.16 3.44 -3.06
N PRO A 73 10.32 3.38 -2.37
CA PRO A 73 11.06 4.58 -2.01
C PRO A 73 11.81 5.20 -3.19
N VAL A 74 11.97 4.46 -4.30
CA VAL A 74 12.60 4.94 -5.54
C VAL A 74 11.64 4.79 -6.71
N GLU A 75 11.71 5.74 -7.64
CA GLU A 75 10.81 5.81 -8.80
C GLU A 75 11.28 4.94 -9.97
N ALA A 76 12.60 4.79 -10.11
CA ALA A 76 13.22 3.99 -11.14
C ALA A 76 14.51 3.36 -10.63
N TRP A 77 14.83 2.19 -11.17
CA TRP A 77 16.07 1.47 -10.94
C TRP A 77 16.51 0.74 -12.19
N ASN A 78 17.82 0.60 -12.37
CA ASN A 78 18.43 -0.09 -13.50
C ASN A 78 19.53 -1.08 -13.07
N SER A 79 19.89 -1.09 -11.78
CA SER A 79 21.03 -1.83 -11.24
C SER A 79 20.75 -2.30 -9.80
N ASN A 80 21.62 -3.13 -9.24
CA ASN A 80 21.54 -3.51 -7.82
C ASN A 80 21.83 -2.35 -6.86
N SER A 81 22.54 -1.30 -7.30
CA SER A 81 22.82 -0.11 -6.49
C SER A 81 21.66 0.89 -6.46
N THR A 82 20.70 0.78 -7.39
CA THR A 82 19.56 1.70 -7.49
C THR A 82 18.23 1.08 -7.05
N ARG A 83 18.15 -0.26 -7.00
CA ARG A 83 16.96 -0.99 -6.57
C ARG A 83 16.56 -0.65 -5.13
N PRO A 84 15.25 -0.58 -4.82
CA PRO A 84 14.78 -0.40 -3.46
C PRO A 84 15.18 -1.60 -2.60
N ARG A 85 15.54 -1.34 -1.34
CA ARG A 85 15.74 -2.37 -0.31
C ARG A 85 14.55 -2.54 0.63
N VAL A 86 13.54 -1.68 0.48
CA VAL A 86 12.25 -1.81 1.17
C VAL A 86 11.09 -1.61 0.20
N MET A 87 9.96 -2.28 0.45
CA MET A 87 8.67 -1.99 -0.17
C MET A 87 7.56 -2.09 0.86
N THR A 88 6.61 -1.18 0.78
CA THR A 88 5.44 -1.17 1.65
C THR A 88 4.17 -1.39 0.83
N TYR A 89 3.29 -2.25 1.34
CA TYR A 89 2.02 -2.58 0.70
C TYR A 89 0.89 -2.21 1.64
N VAL A 90 -0.06 -1.38 1.17
CA VAL A 90 -1.22 -0.97 1.97
C VAL A 90 -2.48 -1.58 1.39
N ARG A 91 -3.28 -2.22 2.25
CA ARG A 91 -4.50 -2.92 1.85
C ARG A 91 -5.46 -1.94 1.20
N ARG A 92 -6.07 -2.37 0.10
CA ARG A 92 -7.17 -1.65 -0.55
C ARG A 92 -8.41 -1.79 0.32
N ASP A 93 -8.62 -0.81 1.18
CA ASP A 93 -9.79 -0.70 2.04
C ASP A 93 -10.26 0.76 1.99
N SER A 94 -11.57 0.96 1.91
CA SER A 94 -12.20 2.28 2.03
C SER A 94 -11.92 3.00 3.35
N LYS A 95 -11.51 2.27 4.39
CA LYS A 95 -11.14 2.80 5.71
C LYS A 95 -9.65 3.11 5.86
N LEU A 96 -8.86 2.91 4.79
CA LEU A 96 -7.43 3.18 4.77
C LEU A 96 -7.10 4.23 3.69
N SER A 97 -6.42 5.29 4.11
CA SER A 97 -5.73 6.25 3.25
C SER A 97 -4.24 6.11 3.49
N ALA A 98 -3.45 6.17 2.42
CA ALA A 98 -2.00 6.08 2.52
C ALA A 98 -1.36 7.05 1.53
N ASP A 99 -0.58 7.97 2.10
CA ASP A 99 0.19 8.98 1.38
C ASP A 99 1.68 8.70 1.63
N GLN A 100 2.46 8.73 0.56
CA GLN A 100 3.90 8.55 0.66
C GLN A 100 4.54 9.90 0.98
N ASN A 101 5.35 9.92 2.04
CA ASN A 101 6.16 11.06 2.41
C ASN A 101 7.58 10.87 1.87
N ARG A 102 8.33 11.96 1.71
CA ARG A 102 9.75 11.88 1.34
C ARG A 102 10.59 12.94 2.08
N PRO A 103 10.77 12.78 3.41
CA PRO A 103 11.62 13.70 4.16
C PRO A 103 13.08 13.62 3.71
N TYR A 104 13.53 12.44 3.28
CA TYR A 104 14.87 12.22 2.74
C TYR A 104 14.82 11.26 1.55
N GLN A 105 15.74 11.43 0.61
CA GLN A 105 15.92 10.48 -0.49
C GLN A 105 16.73 9.28 0.01
N SER A 106 16.09 8.12 0.09
CA SER A 106 16.75 6.86 0.43
C SER A 106 16.09 5.71 -0.31
N ARG A 107 16.84 4.68 -0.70
CA ARG A 107 16.27 3.41 -1.22
C ARG A 107 16.00 2.38 -0.12
N ASP A 108 16.49 2.67 1.08
CA ASP A 108 16.56 1.81 2.24
C ASP A 108 15.48 2.15 3.28
N ILE A 109 14.83 3.30 3.13
CA ILE A 109 13.78 3.78 4.03
C ILE A 109 12.58 4.26 3.23
N LEU A 110 11.38 3.86 3.65
CA LEU A 110 10.12 4.29 3.05
C LEU A 110 9.15 4.78 4.13
N TRP A 111 8.78 6.06 4.05
CA TRP A 111 7.80 6.70 4.94
C TRP A 111 6.43 6.77 4.29
N LEU A 112 5.41 6.28 4.98
CA LEU A 112 4.01 6.46 4.59
C LEU A 112 3.22 7.05 5.76
N THR A 113 2.39 8.06 5.50
CA THR A 113 1.30 8.42 6.39
C THR A 113 0.12 7.51 6.07
N VAL A 114 -0.22 6.58 6.97
CA VAL A 114 -1.41 5.72 6.84
C VAL A 114 -2.44 6.16 7.87
N ASN A 115 -3.56 6.70 7.36
CA ASN A 115 -4.54 7.46 8.14
C ASN A 115 -3.88 8.59 8.94
N ASP A 116 -3.78 8.45 10.27
CA ASP A 116 -3.22 9.42 11.21
C ASP A 116 -1.86 8.98 11.80
N THR A 117 -1.25 7.94 11.22
CA THR A 117 -0.06 7.29 11.77
C THR A 117 1.04 7.24 10.71
N ILE A 118 2.25 7.67 11.05
CA ILE A 118 3.41 7.57 10.17
C ILE A 118 4.06 6.20 10.36
N VAL A 119 4.19 5.46 9.28
CA VAL A 119 4.76 4.11 9.24
C VAL A 119 6.02 4.13 8.37
N VAL A 120 7.13 3.73 8.97
CA VAL A 120 8.45 3.73 8.34
C VAL A 120 8.93 2.29 8.19
N ASN A 121 9.17 1.88 6.95
CA ASN A 121 9.83 0.63 6.62
C ASN A 121 11.33 0.90 6.47
N PHE A 122 12.13 0.30 7.35
CA PHE A 122 13.57 0.52 7.40
C PHE A 122 14.33 -0.77 7.06
N TYR A 123 15.34 -0.65 6.22
CA TYR A 123 16.34 -1.69 6.04
C TYR A 123 17.72 -1.10 6.18
N ARG A 124 18.59 -1.78 6.90
CA ARG A 124 20.00 -1.47 6.95
C ARG A 124 20.82 -2.66 6.52
N GLN A 125 21.68 -2.47 5.51
CA GLN A 125 22.74 -3.43 5.23
C GLN A 125 23.87 -3.27 6.26
N ASN A 126 24.51 -4.38 6.64
CA ASN A 126 25.75 -4.32 7.43
C ASN A 126 26.77 -3.39 6.76
N ASP A 127 27.45 -2.59 7.58
CA ASP A 127 28.55 -1.68 7.20
C ASP A 127 28.21 -0.47 6.30
N GLU A 128 26.95 -0.28 5.92
CA GLU A 128 26.48 0.92 5.21
C GLU A 128 25.96 1.96 6.22
N ARG A 129 26.47 3.20 6.14
CA ARG A 129 26.18 4.26 7.14
C ARG A 129 24.94 5.07 6.80
N ASP A 130 24.72 5.33 5.51
CA ASP A 130 23.83 6.37 4.99
C ASP A 130 22.38 6.25 5.49
N ALA A 131 21.82 5.03 5.51
CA ALA A 131 20.44 4.83 5.94
C ALA A 131 20.25 5.07 7.45
N LEU A 132 21.16 4.58 8.29
CA LEU A 132 21.02 4.77 9.74
C LEU A 132 21.19 6.23 10.10
N ASP A 133 22.19 6.92 9.55
CA ASP A 133 22.40 8.34 9.82
C ASP A 133 21.21 9.19 9.40
N THR A 134 20.58 8.85 8.26
CA THR A 134 19.32 9.47 7.81
C THR A 134 18.19 9.25 8.82
N LEU A 135 18.04 8.02 9.33
CA LEU A 135 17.00 7.71 10.32
C LEU A 135 17.22 8.44 11.65
N LEU A 136 18.47 8.49 12.13
CA LEU A 136 18.82 9.11 13.40
C LEU A 136 18.61 10.64 13.40
N GLN A 137 18.76 11.29 12.24
CA GLN A 137 18.54 12.73 12.07
C GLN A 137 17.08 13.10 11.81
N TRP A 138 16.23 12.12 11.49
CA TRP A 138 14.83 12.39 11.14
C TRP A 138 14.02 12.79 12.38
N PRO A 139 13.34 13.97 12.39
CA PRO A 139 12.51 14.38 13.50
C PRO A 139 11.28 13.47 13.64
N ILE A 140 11.11 12.86 14.82
CA ILE A 140 10.05 11.89 15.05
C ILE A 140 8.71 12.59 15.32
N PRO A 141 7.67 12.29 14.52
CA PRO A 141 6.34 12.84 14.73
C PRO A 141 5.56 12.05 15.78
N ASP A 142 4.47 12.63 16.26
CA ASP A 142 3.47 11.90 17.03
C ASP A 142 2.88 10.74 16.21
N ARG A 143 2.53 9.64 16.88
CA ARG A 143 1.94 8.43 16.27
C ARG A 143 2.80 7.88 15.11
N CYS A 144 4.00 7.46 15.45
CA CYS A 144 4.99 6.89 14.55
C CYS A 144 5.24 5.41 14.86
N LEU A 145 5.39 4.60 13.81
CA LEU A 145 5.96 3.25 13.84
C LEU A 145 7.21 3.24 12.94
N VAL A 146 8.36 2.87 13.49
CA VAL A 146 9.57 2.55 12.73
C VAL A 146 9.86 1.08 12.86
N ALA A 147 9.84 0.34 11.75
CA ALA A 147 9.98 -1.10 11.77
C ALA A 147 10.75 -1.62 10.56
N GLY A 148 11.50 -2.70 10.78
CA GLY A 148 12.21 -3.42 9.72
C GLY A 148 13.48 -4.09 10.22
N ASP A 149 14.44 -4.29 9.33
CA ASP A 149 15.68 -5.02 9.63
C ASP A 149 16.82 -4.01 9.88
N PHE A 150 17.21 -3.89 11.14
CA PHE A 150 18.23 -2.94 11.60
C PHE A 150 19.64 -3.53 11.53
N ASN A 151 19.76 -4.85 11.37
CA ASN A 151 21.04 -5.56 11.40
C ASN A 151 21.92 -5.17 12.62
N ALA A 152 21.30 -4.91 13.77
CA ALA A 152 21.96 -4.41 14.98
C ALA A 152 21.47 -5.12 16.24
N ARG A 153 22.37 -5.23 17.23
CA ARG A 153 22.07 -5.84 18.53
C ARG A 153 22.45 -4.89 19.65
N HIS A 154 21.64 -4.84 20.70
CA HIS A 154 21.94 -4.06 21.90
C HIS A 154 21.59 -4.86 23.16
N HIS A 155 22.57 -4.96 24.05
CA HIS A 155 22.53 -5.85 25.21
C HIS A 155 21.97 -5.23 26.48
N THR A 156 21.92 -3.90 26.56
CA THR A 156 21.76 -3.19 27.83
C THR A 156 20.29 -3.17 28.25
N GLY A 157 19.74 -4.35 28.55
CA GLY A 157 18.36 -4.54 29.02
C GLY A 157 17.27 -4.22 28.00
N THR A 158 17.61 -4.08 26.70
CA THR A 158 16.64 -3.64 25.69
C THR A 158 16.05 -4.79 24.87
N TRP A 159 16.80 -5.41 23.95
CA TRP A 159 16.22 -6.41 23.03
C TRP A 159 16.93 -7.75 22.89
N GLN A 160 18.25 -7.86 23.11
CA GLN A 160 18.93 -9.17 23.02
C GLN A 160 20.16 -9.25 23.93
N THR A 161 20.25 -10.29 24.74
CA THR A 161 21.41 -10.65 25.55
C THR A 161 22.63 -10.98 24.66
N GLY A 162 23.81 -10.50 25.04
CA GLY A 162 25.06 -10.75 24.32
C GLY A 162 25.87 -9.47 24.09
N PRO A 163 26.78 -9.43 23.10
CA PRO A 163 27.50 -8.20 22.75
C PRO A 163 26.61 -7.24 21.93
N THR A 164 26.68 -5.95 22.25
CA THR A 164 26.12 -4.89 21.40
C THR A 164 26.94 -4.82 20.12
N THR A 165 26.28 -4.84 18.96
CA THR A 165 26.94 -4.79 17.66
C THR A 165 26.26 -3.81 16.72
N ASN A 166 27.01 -3.36 15.70
CA ASN A 166 26.50 -2.61 14.56
C ASN A 166 25.68 -1.37 14.96
N ARG A 167 26.21 -0.56 15.90
CA ARG A 167 25.60 0.69 16.39
C ARG A 167 24.27 0.51 17.13
N GLY A 168 24.02 -0.68 17.70
CA GLY A 168 22.83 -0.93 18.51
C GLY A 168 22.65 0.04 19.69
N HIS A 169 23.74 0.53 20.28
CA HIS A 169 23.68 1.56 21.32
C HIS A 169 23.11 2.90 20.80
N GLU A 170 23.54 3.35 19.63
CA GLU A 170 23.03 4.59 19.03
C GLU A 170 21.54 4.50 18.68
N ILE A 171 21.10 3.33 18.18
CA ILE A 171 19.67 3.07 17.92
C ILE A 171 18.87 3.11 19.23
N ALA A 172 19.39 2.51 20.30
CA ALA A 172 18.72 2.51 21.60
C ALA A 172 18.62 3.93 22.19
N SER A 173 19.70 4.71 22.14
CA SER A 173 19.71 6.11 22.58
C SER A 173 18.73 6.95 21.77
N TRP A 174 18.77 6.85 20.43
CA TRP A 174 17.84 7.56 19.55
C TRP A 174 16.38 7.23 19.84
N ALA A 175 16.05 5.94 20.05
CA ALA A 175 14.69 5.55 20.39
C ALA A 175 14.25 6.17 21.73
N SER A 176 15.11 6.12 22.74
CA SER A 176 14.84 6.70 24.06
C SER A 176 14.69 8.23 24.01
N GLU A 177 15.58 8.92 23.31
CA GLU A 177 15.58 10.38 23.16
C GLU A 177 14.33 10.90 22.44
N ASN A 178 13.78 10.09 21.53
CA ASN A 178 12.57 10.42 20.76
C ASN A 178 11.28 9.80 21.33
N GLY A 179 11.31 9.22 22.54
CA GLY A 179 10.14 8.63 23.18
C GLY A 179 9.53 7.43 22.43
N LEU A 180 10.35 6.73 21.64
CA LEU A 180 9.95 5.52 20.92
C LEU A 180 10.18 4.28 21.79
N GLY A 181 9.10 3.61 22.17
CA GLY A 181 9.17 2.33 22.87
C GLY A 181 9.53 1.20 21.91
N LEU A 182 10.47 0.32 22.30
CA LEU A 182 10.70 -0.94 21.62
C LEU A 182 9.48 -1.86 21.83
N LEU A 183 8.92 -2.38 20.74
CA LEU A 183 7.75 -3.26 20.77
C LEU A 183 8.11 -4.74 20.86
N ASN A 184 9.32 -5.12 20.43
CA ASN A 184 9.79 -6.49 20.49
C ASN A 184 9.85 -6.99 21.94
N THR A 185 9.44 -8.23 22.15
CA THR A 185 9.76 -8.94 23.40
C THR A 185 11.26 -9.24 23.43
N SER A 186 11.94 -8.86 24.51
CA SER A 186 13.37 -9.09 24.70
C SER A 186 13.73 -10.58 24.59
N ASP A 187 14.89 -10.86 24.00
CA ASP A 187 15.46 -12.20 23.80
C ASP A 187 14.62 -13.15 22.93
N ILE A 188 13.53 -12.68 22.31
CA ILE A 188 12.82 -13.44 21.29
C ILE A 188 13.53 -13.24 19.94
N PRO A 189 14.09 -14.31 19.35
CA PRO A 189 14.83 -14.20 18.11
C PRO A 189 13.89 -13.88 16.93
N THR A 190 14.39 -13.11 15.97
CA THR A 190 13.70 -12.78 14.72
C THR A 190 14.31 -13.51 13.53
N ASN A 191 15.29 -14.38 13.77
CA ASN A 191 15.79 -15.32 12.78
C ASN A 191 16.21 -16.66 13.42
N PRO A 192 16.38 -17.73 12.62
CA PRO A 192 16.81 -19.04 13.09
C PRO A 192 18.18 -19.06 13.77
N HIS A 193 19.02 -18.02 13.56
CA HIS A 193 20.34 -17.91 14.17
C HIS A 193 20.29 -17.43 15.63
N GLY A 194 19.11 -17.20 16.20
CA GLY A 194 18.96 -16.74 17.58
C GLY A 194 19.19 -15.23 17.74
N ASN A 195 19.19 -14.45 16.64
CA ASN A 195 19.36 -13.00 16.70
C ASN A 195 18.03 -12.27 16.59
N THR A 196 17.94 -11.12 17.26
CA THR A 196 16.82 -10.18 17.25
C THR A 196 17.32 -8.90 16.56
N ILE A 197 17.19 -8.88 15.22
CA ILE A 197 17.66 -7.79 14.36
C ILE A 197 16.53 -7.11 13.59
N ASP A 198 15.38 -7.77 13.51
CA ASP A 198 14.15 -7.22 12.95
C ASP A 198 13.39 -6.52 14.08
N LEU A 199 13.47 -5.20 14.14
CA LEU A 199 13.00 -4.40 15.27
C LEU A 199 11.81 -3.55 14.89
N ALA A 200 11.01 -3.20 15.90
CA ALA A 200 9.91 -2.27 15.80
C ALA A 200 9.89 -1.32 16.99
N PHE A 201 9.81 -0.02 16.70
CA PHE A 201 9.79 1.07 17.66
C PHE A 201 8.55 1.94 17.41
N SER A 202 7.85 2.34 18.46
CA SER A 202 6.67 3.20 18.32
C SER A 202 6.41 4.07 19.54
N ASN A 203 5.86 5.26 19.31
CA ASN A 203 5.27 6.11 20.34
C ASN A 203 3.73 6.00 20.37
N VAL A 204 3.13 5.05 19.64
CA VAL A 204 1.69 4.76 19.72
C VAL A 204 1.42 3.98 21.01
N PRO A 205 0.57 4.49 21.92
CA PRO A 205 0.24 3.78 23.16
C PRO A 205 -0.39 2.41 22.88
N LEU A 206 0.01 1.40 23.64
CA LEU A 206 -0.48 0.02 23.53
C LEU A 206 -0.17 -0.64 22.16
N ALA A 207 0.82 -0.13 21.43
CA ALA A 207 1.37 -0.84 20.30
C ALA A 207 2.09 -2.11 20.76
N GLU A 208 2.00 -3.17 19.96
CA GLU A 208 2.60 -4.47 20.28
C GLU A 208 3.25 -5.06 19.03
N ALA A 209 4.28 -5.90 19.22
CA ALA A 209 4.90 -6.68 18.16
C ALA A 209 5.18 -8.11 18.65
N ASN A 210 4.71 -9.09 17.89
CA ASN A 210 4.87 -10.51 18.19
C ASN A 210 5.51 -11.24 17.00
N VAL A 211 6.42 -12.17 17.27
CA VAL A 211 6.93 -13.09 16.26
C VAL A 211 5.90 -14.20 16.03
N GLU A 212 5.43 -14.34 14.79
CA GLU A 212 4.30 -15.21 14.47
C GLU A 212 4.71 -16.36 13.55
N ASP A 213 4.81 -17.57 14.11
CA ASP A 213 5.14 -18.78 13.35
C ASP A 213 4.11 -19.12 12.28
N HIS A 214 2.83 -18.79 12.53
CA HIS A 214 1.76 -19.02 11.58
C HIS A 214 1.90 -18.13 10.33
N LEU A 215 2.75 -17.10 10.34
CA LEU A 215 3.04 -16.22 9.21
C LEU A 215 4.32 -16.58 8.45
N ALA A 216 4.98 -17.69 8.80
CA ALA A 216 6.25 -18.10 8.23
C ALA A 216 6.27 -18.08 6.69
N THR A 217 7.00 -17.11 6.12
CA THR A 217 7.10 -16.89 4.66
C THR A 217 8.07 -17.83 3.96
N SER A 218 8.76 -18.68 4.72
CA SER A 218 9.95 -19.49 4.35
C SER A 218 11.24 -18.69 4.09
N SER A 219 11.25 -17.42 4.49
CA SER A 219 12.46 -16.64 4.70
C SER A 219 13.34 -17.26 5.81
N ASP A 220 14.62 -16.90 5.81
CA ASP A 220 15.54 -17.04 6.93
C ASP A 220 15.34 -15.95 8.00
N HIS A 221 14.38 -15.04 7.82
CA HIS A 221 13.84 -14.20 8.88
C HIS A 221 12.46 -14.68 9.31
N PHE A 222 12.12 -14.43 10.58
CA PHE A 222 10.78 -14.63 11.10
C PHE A 222 9.92 -13.41 10.79
N THR A 223 8.61 -13.65 10.78
CA THR A 223 7.64 -12.61 10.49
C THR A 223 7.13 -12.03 11.78
N LEU A 224 7.10 -10.70 11.85
CA LEU A 224 6.52 -9.98 12.98
C LEU A 224 5.11 -9.52 12.62
N SER A 225 4.18 -9.72 13.54
CA SER A 225 2.85 -9.14 13.53
C SER A 225 2.80 -7.99 14.53
N LEU A 226 2.51 -6.79 14.04
CA LEU A 226 2.38 -5.61 14.87
C LEU A 226 0.94 -5.09 14.88
N THR A 227 0.54 -4.50 16.00
CA THR A 227 -0.76 -3.87 16.16
C THR A 227 -0.60 -2.44 16.64
N LEU A 228 -1.25 -1.50 15.95
CA LEU A 228 -1.30 -0.08 16.33
C LEU A 228 -2.75 0.30 16.64
N PRO A 229 -3.13 0.43 17.91
CA PRO A 229 -4.51 0.71 18.28
C PRO A 229 -4.86 2.19 18.13
N ASN A 230 -6.16 2.47 18.26
CA ASN A 230 -6.72 3.81 18.35
C ASN A 230 -6.40 4.73 17.16
N VAL A 231 -6.24 4.16 15.97
CA VAL A 231 -6.00 4.88 14.71
C VAL A 231 -7.34 5.42 14.21
N GLU A 232 -7.37 6.71 13.89
CA GLU A 232 -8.54 7.29 13.25
C GLU A 232 -8.75 6.66 11.86
N PRO A 233 -9.96 6.21 11.52
CA PRO A 233 -10.21 5.67 10.19
C PRO A 233 -10.10 6.78 9.13
N ALA A 234 -9.73 6.41 7.91
CA ALA A 234 -9.69 7.36 6.81
C ALA A 234 -11.06 8.05 6.63
N PRO A 235 -11.09 9.36 6.33
CA PRO A 235 -12.32 10.04 5.97
C PRO A 235 -13.03 9.29 4.84
N THR A 236 -14.34 9.07 4.99
CA THR A 236 -15.11 8.37 3.96
C THR A 236 -15.23 9.26 2.74
N GLN A 237 -14.39 9.02 1.73
CA GLN A 237 -14.50 9.69 0.45
C GLN A 237 -15.64 9.04 -0.35
N PRO A 238 -16.59 9.83 -0.91
CA PRO A 238 -17.60 9.29 -1.80
C PRO A 238 -16.91 8.65 -3.01
N GLY A 239 -16.99 7.32 -3.11
CA GLY A 239 -16.38 6.58 -4.22
C GLY A 239 -16.99 7.00 -5.56
N LYS A 240 -16.21 6.90 -6.64
CA LYS A 240 -16.70 7.17 -8.00
C LYS A 240 -17.96 6.34 -8.26
N ILE A 241 -19.04 6.99 -8.67
CA ILE A 241 -20.25 6.28 -9.07
C ILE A 241 -20.00 5.58 -10.40
N ARG A 242 -20.45 4.33 -10.49
CA ARG A 242 -20.39 3.53 -11.71
C ARG A 242 -21.80 3.21 -12.17
N VAL A 243 -22.01 3.43 -13.46
CA VAL A 243 -23.17 2.99 -14.23
C VAL A 243 -22.60 2.07 -15.30
N THR A 244 -22.77 0.76 -15.13
CA THR A 244 -22.02 -0.26 -15.89
C THR A 244 -22.85 -1.42 -16.41
N THR A 245 -23.93 -1.78 -15.72
CA THR A 245 -24.84 -2.81 -16.23
C THR A 245 -25.87 -2.19 -17.16
N ASP A 246 -26.46 -2.98 -18.04
CA ASP A 246 -27.49 -2.51 -18.97
C ASP A 246 -28.70 -1.93 -18.23
N ASP A 247 -29.09 -2.53 -17.09
CA ASP A 247 -30.15 -2.01 -16.23
C ASP A 247 -29.79 -0.67 -15.57
N GLU A 248 -28.54 -0.53 -15.09
CA GLU A 248 -28.04 0.73 -14.52
C GLU A 248 -28.05 1.82 -15.61
N LEU A 249 -27.62 1.49 -16.83
CA LEU A 249 -27.61 2.40 -17.98
C LEU A 249 -29.02 2.80 -18.40
N LYS A 250 -29.94 1.84 -18.50
CA LYS A 250 -31.35 2.11 -18.85
C LYS A 250 -31.99 3.06 -17.86
N ARG A 251 -31.85 2.78 -16.56
CA ARG A 251 -32.36 3.64 -15.49
C ARG A 251 -31.72 5.03 -15.50
N PHE A 252 -30.43 5.11 -15.81
CA PHE A 252 -29.74 6.39 -15.96
C PHE A 252 -30.36 7.22 -17.09
N VAL A 253 -30.57 6.62 -18.26
CA VAL A 253 -31.22 7.27 -19.41
C VAL A 253 -32.62 7.76 -19.06
N GLU A 254 -33.45 6.91 -18.44
CA GLU A 254 -34.81 7.28 -18.02
C GLU A 254 -34.83 8.51 -17.09
N ILE A 255 -33.90 8.60 -16.13
CA ILE A 255 -33.80 9.74 -15.22
C ILE A 255 -33.31 10.99 -15.94
N VAL A 256 -32.36 10.86 -16.87
CA VAL A 256 -31.87 11.99 -17.67
C VAL A 256 -32.96 12.52 -18.59
N GLU A 257 -33.68 11.66 -19.29
CA GLU A 257 -34.80 12.04 -20.16
C GLU A 257 -35.87 12.79 -19.37
N LEU A 258 -36.29 12.26 -18.21
CA LEU A 258 -37.27 12.90 -17.33
C LEU A 258 -36.77 14.25 -16.80
N GLY A 259 -35.51 14.35 -16.40
CA GLY A 259 -34.95 15.58 -15.86
C GLY A 259 -34.66 16.64 -16.93
N SER A 260 -34.41 16.23 -18.17
CA SER A 260 -34.11 17.13 -19.28
C SER A 260 -35.29 18.03 -19.65
N THR A 261 -36.54 17.58 -19.42
CA THR A 261 -37.74 18.38 -19.69
C THR A 261 -37.85 19.63 -18.83
N ALA A 262 -37.12 19.68 -17.71
CA ALA A 262 -37.08 20.83 -16.81
C ALA A 262 -35.95 21.82 -17.13
N ILE A 263 -35.12 21.52 -18.13
CA ILE A 263 -33.99 22.37 -18.52
C ILE A 263 -34.47 23.44 -19.51
N PRO A 264 -34.20 24.74 -19.27
CA PRO A 264 -34.56 25.81 -20.20
C PRO A 264 -33.88 25.63 -21.57
N VAL A 265 -34.61 25.93 -22.65
CA VAL A 265 -34.14 25.74 -24.03
C VAL A 265 -33.38 26.95 -24.58
N ALA A 266 -33.48 28.11 -23.93
CA ALA A 266 -32.86 29.35 -24.39
C ALA A 266 -31.97 29.96 -23.29
N ALA A 267 -30.73 30.28 -23.67
CA ALA A 267 -29.80 31.10 -22.92
C ALA A 267 -29.32 32.22 -23.85
N SER A 268 -29.47 33.46 -23.40
CA SER A 268 -29.22 34.68 -24.16
C SER A 268 -28.08 35.52 -23.58
N SER A 269 -27.50 35.06 -22.46
CA SER A 269 -26.38 35.70 -21.78
C SER A 269 -25.34 34.66 -21.33
N PRO A 270 -24.07 35.06 -21.14
CA PRO A 270 -23.04 34.18 -20.57
C PRO A 270 -23.44 33.58 -19.22
N LEU A 271 -24.10 34.36 -18.37
CA LEU A 271 -24.60 33.90 -17.06
C LEU A 271 -25.66 32.80 -17.20
N GLU A 272 -26.58 32.94 -18.15
CA GLU A 272 -27.59 31.91 -18.44
C GLU A 272 -26.95 30.63 -19.02
N LEU A 273 -25.88 30.75 -19.79
CA LEU A 273 -25.12 29.59 -20.28
C LEU A 273 -24.41 28.84 -19.13
N ASP A 274 -23.82 29.55 -18.18
CA ASP A 274 -23.19 28.95 -17.00
C ASP A 274 -24.22 28.25 -16.09
N GLU A 275 -25.40 28.85 -15.92
CA GLU A 275 -26.51 28.27 -15.17
C GLU A 275 -27.05 27.01 -15.87
N LEU A 276 -27.17 27.05 -17.20
CA LEU A 276 -27.57 25.90 -18.01
C LEU A 276 -26.56 24.75 -17.87
N ALA A 277 -25.26 25.03 -18.01
CA ALA A 277 -24.20 24.06 -17.84
C ALA A 277 -24.23 23.44 -16.43
N SER A 278 -24.38 24.26 -15.39
CA SER A 278 -24.49 23.82 -14.00
C SER A 278 -25.70 22.91 -13.79
N THR A 279 -26.85 23.24 -14.38
CA THR A 279 -28.07 22.46 -14.31
C THR A 279 -27.91 21.09 -14.99
N LEU A 280 -27.32 21.07 -16.19
CA LEU A 280 -27.03 19.84 -16.93
C LEU A 280 -26.09 18.91 -16.14
N VAL A 281 -25.00 19.47 -15.60
CA VAL A 281 -24.04 18.70 -14.79
C VAL A 281 -24.72 18.14 -13.53
N SER A 282 -25.55 18.94 -12.86
CA SER A 282 -26.30 18.51 -11.67
C SER A 282 -27.27 17.36 -11.99
N LEU A 283 -27.99 17.45 -13.11
CA LEU A 283 -28.87 16.39 -13.60
C LEU A 283 -28.08 15.09 -13.84
N LEU A 284 -27.00 15.15 -14.61
CA LEU A 284 -26.19 13.97 -14.93
C LEU A 284 -25.58 13.33 -13.67
N GLN A 285 -25.10 14.14 -12.72
CA GLN A 285 -24.58 13.64 -11.46
C GLN A 285 -25.67 12.98 -10.59
N SER A 286 -26.85 13.57 -10.55
CA SER A 286 -27.99 13.05 -9.77
C SER A 286 -28.52 11.76 -10.37
N ALA A 287 -28.68 11.71 -11.70
CA ALA A 287 -29.05 10.51 -12.44
C ALA A 287 -28.03 9.40 -12.23
N ALA A 288 -26.73 9.70 -12.32
CA ALA A 288 -25.67 8.73 -12.08
C ALA A 288 -25.74 8.18 -10.65
N LYS A 289 -25.91 9.03 -9.64
CA LYS A 289 -26.04 8.62 -8.23
C LYS A 289 -27.28 7.76 -7.97
N ALA A 290 -28.39 8.07 -8.64
CA ALA A 290 -29.66 7.37 -8.45
C ALA A 290 -29.72 6.02 -9.19
N ALA A 291 -29.11 5.93 -10.37
CA ALA A 291 -29.10 4.71 -11.17
C ALA A 291 -27.91 3.80 -10.84
N GLY A 292 -26.75 4.40 -10.54
CA GLY A 292 -25.49 3.70 -10.37
C GLY A 292 -25.18 3.28 -8.93
N ARG A 293 -23.98 2.74 -8.77
CA ARG A 293 -23.45 2.28 -7.48
C ARG A 293 -22.09 2.87 -7.17
N PRO A 294 -21.75 3.12 -5.90
CA PRO A 294 -20.40 3.53 -5.52
C PRO A 294 -19.38 2.45 -5.86
N ALA A 295 -18.30 2.83 -6.55
CA ALA A 295 -17.14 1.97 -6.71
C ALA A 295 -16.50 1.73 -5.34
N ARG A 296 -16.46 0.46 -4.90
CA ARG A 296 -15.80 0.08 -3.66
C ARG A 296 -14.31 -0.11 -3.89
N LYS A 297 -13.47 0.62 -3.15
CA LYS A 297 -12.05 0.29 -2.99
C LYS A 297 -11.98 -0.93 -2.05
N GLY A 298 -11.87 -2.11 -2.65
CA GLY A 298 -11.90 -3.37 -1.91
C GLY A 298 -10.74 -4.28 -2.31
N ALA A 299 -10.13 -4.89 -1.29
CA ALA A 299 -9.13 -5.92 -1.45
C ALA A 299 -9.73 -7.12 -2.20
N ARG A 300 -8.93 -7.69 -3.10
CA ARG A 300 -9.26 -8.92 -3.81
C ARG A 300 -8.22 -9.97 -3.48
N ASN A 301 -8.68 -11.20 -3.28
CA ASN A 301 -7.79 -12.32 -3.06
C ASN A 301 -6.95 -12.58 -4.33
N ALA A 302 -5.74 -13.10 -4.18
CA ALA A 302 -4.96 -13.58 -5.32
C ALA A 302 -5.59 -14.86 -5.90
N PRO A 303 -6.02 -14.87 -7.17
CA PRO A 303 -6.65 -16.06 -7.76
C PRO A 303 -5.72 -17.29 -7.86
N TRP A 304 -4.41 -17.07 -7.81
CA TRP A 304 -3.40 -18.13 -7.83
C TRP A 304 -3.07 -18.70 -6.45
N TRP A 305 -3.55 -18.08 -5.36
CA TRP A 305 -3.43 -18.62 -4.01
C TRP A 305 -4.57 -19.61 -3.77
N THR A 306 -4.34 -20.86 -4.14
CA THR A 306 -5.32 -21.94 -4.03
C THR A 306 -5.31 -22.58 -2.64
N GLU A 307 -6.32 -23.40 -2.34
CA GLU A 307 -6.34 -24.23 -1.13
C GLU A 307 -5.10 -25.11 -1.02
N GLU A 308 -4.59 -25.64 -2.14
CA GLU A 308 -3.33 -26.39 -2.17
C GLU A 308 -2.13 -25.56 -1.70
N CYS A 309 -2.05 -24.28 -2.08
CA CYS A 309 -1.02 -23.37 -1.57
C CYS A 309 -1.18 -23.16 -0.05
N ALA A 310 -2.41 -23.00 0.44
CA ALA A 310 -2.69 -22.82 1.86
C ALA A 310 -2.31 -24.08 2.67
N LEU A 311 -2.64 -25.28 2.16
CA LEU A 311 -2.26 -26.55 2.77
C LEU A 311 -0.74 -26.76 2.78
N ALA A 312 -0.05 -26.44 1.68
CA ALA A 312 1.40 -26.52 1.61
C ALA A 312 2.08 -25.54 2.59
N ALA A 313 1.53 -24.33 2.76
CA ALA A 313 1.98 -23.39 3.78
C ALA A 313 1.77 -23.94 5.20
N ALA A 314 0.59 -24.52 5.48
CA ALA A 314 0.29 -25.16 6.76
C ALA A 314 1.24 -26.33 7.07
N GLY A 315 1.52 -27.19 6.08
CA GLY A 315 2.47 -28.30 6.19
C GLY A 315 3.89 -27.81 6.48
N TYR A 316 4.37 -26.80 5.75
CA TYR A 316 5.67 -26.18 6.04
C TYR A 316 5.77 -25.64 7.47
N ARG A 317 4.73 -24.95 7.96
CA ARG A 317 4.69 -24.41 9.33
C ARG A 317 4.67 -25.50 10.38
N ALA A 318 3.98 -26.61 10.13
CA ALA A 318 3.95 -27.74 11.06
C ALA A 318 5.36 -28.31 11.27
N ILE A 319 6.10 -28.54 10.17
CA ILE A 319 7.49 -29.03 10.25
C ILE A 319 8.41 -27.99 10.89
N ARG A 320 8.27 -26.70 10.54
CA ARG A 320 9.09 -25.63 11.14
C ARG A 320 8.91 -25.56 12.66
N ARG A 321 7.68 -25.74 13.19
CA ARG A 321 7.41 -25.70 14.64
C ARG A 321 8.12 -26.80 15.43
N LEU A 322 8.42 -27.93 14.80
CA LEU A 322 9.21 -29.00 15.42
C LEU A 322 10.70 -28.63 15.54
N TYR A 323 11.17 -27.72 14.70
CA TYR A 323 12.57 -27.29 14.64
C TYR A 323 12.66 -25.75 14.58
N PRO A 324 12.38 -25.05 15.69
CA PRO A 324 12.24 -23.59 15.70
C PRO A 324 13.48 -22.84 15.21
N LEU A 325 14.69 -23.42 15.36
CA LEU A 325 15.94 -22.85 14.86
C LEU A 325 16.28 -23.26 13.42
N GLY A 326 15.38 -23.90 12.66
CA GLY A 326 15.39 -23.94 11.19
C GLY A 326 16.52 -24.71 10.47
N PHE A 327 17.58 -25.15 11.15
CA PHE A 327 18.73 -25.86 10.55
C PHE A 327 18.51 -27.37 10.36
N ASN A 328 17.29 -27.80 10.05
CA ASN A 328 16.95 -29.20 9.86
C ASN A 328 16.64 -29.52 8.39
N GLN A 329 17.10 -30.69 7.91
CA GLN A 329 16.85 -31.18 6.54
C GLN A 329 15.36 -31.25 6.19
N GLU A 330 14.49 -31.65 7.14
CA GLU A 330 13.04 -31.72 6.95
C GLU A 330 12.44 -30.34 6.72
N VAL A 331 12.91 -29.32 7.44
CA VAL A 331 12.49 -27.92 7.22
C VAL A 331 12.86 -27.46 5.82
N GLN A 332 14.05 -27.82 5.33
CA GLN A 332 14.50 -27.47 3.99
C GLN A 332 13.69 -28.21 2.90
N ILE A 333 13.35 -29.48 3.12
CA ILE A 333 12.46 -30.25 2.22
C ILE A 333 11.09 -29.57 2.16
N ALA A 334 10.47 -29.32 3.32
CA ALA A 334 9.16 -28.70 3.42
C ALA A 334 9.14 -27.29 2.77
N LYS A 335 10.20 -26.51 2.96
CA LYS A 335 10.41 -25.21 2.28
C LYS A 335 10.41 -25.36 0.77
N ARG A 336 11.19 -26.31 0.22
CA ARG A 336 11.25 -26.55 -1.23
C ARG A 336 9.91 -26.99 -1.80
N ASP A 337 9.18 -27.84 -1.09
CA ASP A 337 7.88 -28.35 -1.54
C ASP A 337 6.82 -27.27 -1.51
N PHE A 338 6.78 -26.45 -0.46
CA PHE A 338 5.94 -25.26 -0.41
C PHE A 338 6.22 -24.32 -1.60
N HIS A 339 7.50 -24.01 -1.87
CA HIS A 339 7.87 -23.20 -3.03
C HIS A 339 7.47 -23.82 -4.36
N ARG A 340 7.51 -25.14 -4.47
CA ARG A 340 7.13 -25.87 -5.69
C ARG A 340 5.64 -25.72 -5.96
N VAL A 341 4.81 -25.90 -4.94
CA VAL A 341 3.34 -25.76 -5.02
C VAL A 341 2.98 -24.33 -5.44
N VAL A 342 3.50 -23.31 -4.74
CA VAL A 342 3.20 -21.90 -5.05
C VAL A 342 3.62 -21.51 -6.46
N ARG A 343 4.83 -21.90 -6.89
CA ARG A 343 5.29 -21.64 -8.27
C ARG A 343 4.42 -22.33 -9.31
N ARG A 344 4.01 -23.57 -9.05
CA ARG A 344 3.15 -24.33 -9.96
C ARG A 344 1.76 -23.69 -10.07
N ALA A 345 1.12 -23.39 -8.95
CA ALA A 345 -0.22 -22.77 -8.92
C ALA A 345 -0.22 -21.43 -9.66
N LYS A 346 0.77 -20.56 -9.39
CA LYS A 346 0.90 -19.27 -10.06
C LYS A 346 1.16 -19.39 -11.56
N ARG A 347 2.04 -20.31 -11.97
CA ARG A 347 2.29 -20.58 -13.39
C ARG A 347 1.05 -21.10 -14.11
N LEU A 348 0.31 -22.02 -13.48
CA LEU A 348 -0.91 -22.59 -14.03
C LEU A 348 -2.00 -21.54 -14.20
N TYR A 349 -2.21 -20.69 -13.18
CA TYR A 349 -3.15 -19.57 -13.26
C TYR A 349 -2.86 -18.68 -14.47
N TRP A 350 -1.62 -18.19 -14.60
CA TRP A 350 -1.27 -17.31 -15.72
C TRP A 350 -1.41 -18.00 -17.08
N ARG A 351 -1.02 -19.27 -17.19
CA ARG A 351 -1.18 -20.06 -18.41
C ARG A 351 -2.66 -20.19 -18.79
N ASN A 352 -3.50 -20.58 -17.85
CA ASN A 352 -4.93 -20.76 -18.08
C ASN A 352 -5.62 -19.45 -18.44
N LEU A 353 -5.24 -18.35 -17.78
CA LEU A 353 -5.75 -17.02 -18.08
C LEU A 353 -5.42 -16.60 -19.52
N ILE A 354 -4.18 -16.80 -19.97
CA ILE A 354 -3.77 -16.50 -21.34
C ILE A 354 -4.53 -17.40 -22.33
N ASN A 355 -4.65 -18.70 -22.03
CA ASN A 355 -5.38 -19.65 -22.88
C ASN A 355 -6.89 -19.36 -22.94
N SER A 356 -7.45 -18.65 -21.96
CA SER A 356 -8.87 -18.31 -21.93
C SER A 356 -9.25 -17.12 -22.84
N PHE A 357 -8.27 -16.46 -23.47
CA PHE A 357 -8.55 -15.33 -24.34
C PHE A 357 -9.12 -15.80 -25.69
N SER A 358 -10.41 -15.56 -25.89
CA SER A 358 -11.14 -15.92 -27.11
C SER A 358 -11.55 -14.72 -27.96
N ASP A 359 -11.33 -13.49 -27.48
CA ASP A 359 -11.84 -12.26 -28.10
C ASP A 359 -10.83 -11.10 -28.01
N SER A 360 -11.01 -10.09 -28.87
CA SER A 360 -10.14 -8.91 -28.92
C SER A 360 -10.13 -8.09 -27.62
N SER A 361 -11.24 -8.03 -26.89
CA SER A 361 -11.33 -7.32 -25.59
C SER A 361 -10.43 -7.97 -24.54
N SER A 362 -10.37 -9.30 -24.52
CA SER A 362 -9.49 -10.09 -23.67
C SER A 362 -8.02 -9.86 -24.01
N VAL A 363 -7.67 -9.72 -25.30
CA VAL A 363 -6.32 -9.33 -25.74
C VAL A 363 -5.98 -7.90 -25.27
N PHE A 364 -6.90 -6.95 -25.40
CA PHE A 364 -6.69 -5.58 -24.89
C PHE A 364 -6.44 -5.53 -23.38
N LYS A 365 -7.12 -6.38 -22.59
CA LYS A 365 -6.83 -6.53 -21.15
C LYS A 365 -5.40 -7.00 -20.91
N ALA A 366 -4.89 -7.96 -21.70
CA ALA A 366 -3.51 -8.42 -21.61
C ALA A 366 -2.49 -7.35 -22.00
N VAL A 367 -2.74 -6.59 -23.06
CA VAL A 367 -1.89 -5.45 -23.45
C VAL A 367 -1.78 -4.44 -22.32
N ARG A 368 -2.87 -4.18 -21.59
CA ARG A 368 -2.84 -3.30 -20.42
C ARG A 368 -1.93 -3.84 -19.31
N TRP A 369 -1.86 -5.14 -19.08
CA TRP A 369 -0.92 -5.74 -18.11
C TRP A 369 0.54 -5.65 -18.58
N LEU A 370 0.77 -5.87 -19.88
CA LEU A 370 2.10 -5.80 -20.49
C LEU A 370 2.65 -4.37 -20.58
N ARG A 371 1.77 -3.37 -20.73
CA ARG A 371 2.14 -1.95 -20.85
C ARG A 371 2.01 -1.15 -19.56
N SER A 372 1.41 -1.70 -18.51
CA SER A 372 1.29 -0.98 -17.23
C SER A 372 2.69 -0.57 -16.75
N PRO A 373 2.96 0.72 -16.48
CA PRO A 373 4.06 1.09 -15.59
C PRO A 373 3.94 0.23 -14.32
N GLY A 374 5.06 -0.14 -13.68
CA GLY A 374 5.00 -0.94 -12.45
C GLY A 374 3.91 -0.40 -11.51
N ALA A 375 3.17 -1.27 -10.84
CA ALA A 375 1.94 -0.91 -10.12
C ALA A 375 2.22 -0.16 -8.79
N PHE A 376 3.07 0.87 -8.86
CA PHE A 376 3.49 1.71 -7.76
C PHE A 376 2.54 2.89 -7.63
N GLN A 377 2.26 3.27 -6.38
CA GLN A 377 1.60 4.53 -6.10
C GLN A 377 2.55 5.70 -6.41
N PRO A 378 2.03 6.84 -6.87
CA PRO A 378 2.86 7.97 -7.25
C PRO A 378 3.59 8.55 -6.02
N PRO A 379 4.87 8.93 -6.18
CA PRO A 379 5.64 9.61 -5.12
C PRO A 379 5.04 10.98 -4.79
N PRO A 380 5.57 11.72 -3.80
CA PRO A 380 5.32 13.15 -3.68
C PRO A 380 5.50 13.87 -5.02
N LEU A 381 4.63 14.83 -5.30
CA LEU A 381 4.68 15.64 -6.52
C LEU A 381 5.36 16.96 -6.19
N GLN A 382 6.45 17.26 -6.88
CA GLN A 382 7.07 18.57 -6.82
C GLN A 382 6.58 19.43 -7.99
N VAL A 383 6.05 20.61 -7.69
CA VAL A 383 5.76 21.66 -8.68
C VAL A 383 6.50 22.90 -8.20
N ASP A 384 7.45 23.36 -9.01
CA ASP A 384 8.41 24.41 -8.63
C ASP A 384 9.14 24.02 -7.32
N ASP A 385 9.04 24.86 -6.29
CA ASP A 385 9.66 24.63 -4.97
C ASP A 385 8.71 24.01 -3.93
N VAL A 386 7.48 23.63 -4.33
CA VAL A 386 6.46 23.09 -3.41
C VAL A 386 6.30 21.58 -3.63
N VAL A 387 6.39 20.82 -2.54
CA VAL A 387 6.18 19.36 -2.53
C VAL A 387 4.80 19.05 -1.98
N TYR A 388 4.00 18.33 -2.78
CA TYR A 388 2.66 17.87 -2.44
C TYR A 388 2.67 16.36 -2.15
N GLU A 389 2.35 15.99 -0.92
CA GLU A 389 2.40 14.59 -0.47
C GLU A 389 1.04 13.90 -0.52
N THR A 390 -0.04 14.61 -0.18
CA THR A 390 -1.39 14.03 -0.15
C THR A 390 -1.96 13.85 -1.57
N GLN A 391 -2.76 12.79 -1.77
CA GLN A 391 -3.44 12.59 -3.06
C GLN A 391 -4.31 13.78 -3.48
N LEU A 392 -4.97 14.44 -2.52
CA LEU A 392 -5.84 15.58 -2.80
C LEU A 392 -5.02 16.79 -3.27
N ASP A 393 -3.91 17.08 -2.62
CA ASP A 393 -3.07 18.21 -2.97
C ASP A 393 -2.35 17.97 -4.29
N LYS A 394 -1.89 16.75 -4.56
CA LYS A 394 -1.38 16.35 -5.89
C LYS A 394 -2.43 16.57 -6.98
N ALA A 395 -3.67 16.14 -6.73
CA ALA A 395 -4.76 16.31 -7.68
C ALA A 395 -5.06 17.80 -7.93
N ASN A 396 -5.09 18.62 -6.88
CA ASN A 396 -5.29 20.06 -6.98
C ASN A 396 -4.12 20.74 -7.72
N ALA A 397 -2.87 20.41 -7.39
CA ALA A 397 -1.68 20.94 -8.05
C ALA A 397 -1.68 20.62 -9.55
N LEU A 398 -1.98 19.37 -9.91
CA LEU A 398 -2.12 18.98 -11.32
C LEU A 398 -3.29 19.69 -11.99
N ARG A 399 -4.44 19.83 -11.32
CA ARG A 399 -5.60 20.57 -11.85
C ARG A 399 -5.21 22.00 -12.20
N ARG A 400 -4.57 22.72 -11.28
CA ARG A 400 -4.07 24.08 -11.52
C ARG A 400 -3.07 24.11 -12.67
N ALA A 401 -2.05 23.24 -12.60
CA ALA A 401 -0.97 23.22 -13.57
C ALA A 401 -1.41 22.77 -14.98
N THR A 402 -2.53 22.09 -15.16
CA THR A 402 -2.95 21.56 -16.47
C THR A 402 -4.21 22.21 -17.02
N LEU A 403 -5.16 22.59 -16.17
CA LEU A 403 -6.47 23.11 -16.58
C LEU A 403 -6.57 24.63 -16.42
N GLU A 404 -5.91 25.21 -15.42
CA GLU A 404 -5.96 26.66 -15.15
C GLU A 404 -4.88 27.44 -15.94
N ARG A 405 -4.19 26.78 -16.89
CA ARG A 405 -3.20 27.42 -17.79
C ARG A 405 -3.81 28.25 -18.90
N ARG A 406 -5.10 28.07 -19.20
CA ARG A 406 -5.79 28.78 -20.27
C ARG A 406 -6.67 29.86 -19.68
N THR A 407 -6.38 31.11 -19.99
CA THR A 407 -7.26 32.25 -19.68
C THR A 407 -8.17 32.54 -20.88
N ALA A 408 -9.15 33.42 -20.71
CA ALA A 408 -9.98 33.89 -21.82
C ALA A 408 -9.16 34.59 -22.92
N GLU A 409 -7.91 34.97 -22.64
CA GLU A 409 -6.98 35.50 -23.64
C GLU A 409 -6.37 34.42 -24.55
N ASP A 410 -6.41 33.14 -24.14
CA ASP A 410 -5.98 31.99 -24.95
C ASP A 410 -7.12 31.40 -25.81
N ASP A 411 -8.33 31.94 -25.67
CA ASP A 411 -9.48 31.53 -26.48
C ASP A 411 -9.32 32.04 -27.92
N ILE A 412 -9.74 31.22 -28.89
CA ILE A 412 -9.71 31.59 -30.31
C ILE A 412 -10.62 32.79 -30.49
N GLN A 413 -10.08 33.86 -31.08
CA GLN A 413 -10.81 35.09 -31.40
C GLN A 413 -11.82 34.80 -32.53
N ASP A 414 -12.96 34.22 -32.15
CA ASP A 414 -14.05 33.72 -33.00
C ASP A 414 -13.74 32.42 -33.80
N PRO A 415 -14.16 31.24 -33.29
CA PRO A 415 -13.95 29.97 -33.97
C PRO A 415 -14.88 29.72 -35.18
N TRP A 416 -15.75 30.67 -35.54
CA TRP A 416 -16.78 30.52 -36.58
C TRP A 416 -16.62 31.48 -37.78
N ILE A 417 -15.52 32.23 -37.86
CA ILE A 417 -15.21 32.99 -39.07
C ILE A 417 -14.56 32.04 -40.09
N GLU A 418 -15.28 31.72 -41.17
CA GLU A 418 -14.70 31.15 -42.38
C GLU A 418 -13.75 32.19 -43.01
N GLU A 419 -12.50 31.79 -43.28
CA GLU A 419 -11.52 32.60 -44.03
C GLU A 419 -12.02 33.00 -45.43
#